data_AF-A0A4Q7RV55-F1
#
_entry.id   AF-A0A4Q7RV55-F1
#
_cell.length_a   1.000
_cell.length_b   1.000
_cell.length_c   1.000
_cell.angle_alpha   90.00
_cell.angle_beta   90.00
_cell.angle_gamma   90.00
#
_symmetry.space_group_name_H-M   'P 1'
#
loop_
_entity.id
_entity.type
_entity.pdbx_description
1 polymer ?
#
loop_
_entity_poly.entity_id
_entity_poly.type
_entity_poly.pdbx_seq_one_letter_code
_entity_poly.pdbx_strand_id
1 'polypeptide(L)'
;MTDRPSQAPDTRVRQLRFSFPFFKKAPDEAIVTQFTDEREFHALLRRECSGTFPVSASGMFHGGIHISEAGAGGGLDLKRGVRCMADGEVVAFRIDRAYPCSQLTSQGDGVGRQALYSTGFVLVRHGMEFPKDNKLTFFSLYMHLQDLAGYENDKTLPRPAHWKPDFRVTPYANDRPMKRGERAAAVDVDQVGLRVRATPQHGAPRCILPRGAQFSVGTRAGDWGQITATHGAGLIPPRVGDYVAPTDAIDGWVFLGEEGGRPVVEEVWPDAMFDRVVTLERPIPVRAGALVGHPGRYDSLARQTEDRMVHLEVFCDEGIDDFIQQGRNWVRSHGYRPGAWLALGLASEPTLLRIARRTRLWKAPLREGGDAPTTDVDYLAALAELARNPEDKYDETPADADTKRRPWWRVRSADMLGRGRTTSQ
;
A
#
# COMPACT_ATOMS: atom_id res chain seq x y z
N MET A 1 33.22 30.09 21.81
CA MET A 1 32.58 28.86 21.32
C MET A 1 31.42 28.58 22.24
N THR A 2 30.19 28.87 21.81
CA THR A 2 28.98 28.54 22.56
C THR A 2 28.55 27.14 22.16
N ASP A 3 28.79 26.16 23.03
CA ASP A 3 28.30 24.80 22.86
C ASP A 3 26.77 24.83 22.75
N ARG A 4 26.25 24.44 21.60
CA ARG A 4 24.83 24.10 21.45
C ARG A 4 24.58 22.89 22.36
N PRO A 5 23.57 22.90 23.23
CA PRO A 5 23.18 21.69 23.95
C PRO A 5 22.83 20.61 22.92
N SER A 6 23.52 19.47 23.00
CA SER A 6 23.22 18.31 22.16
C SER A 6 21.76 17.95 22.38
N GLN A 7 20.95 17.92 21.31
CA GLN A 7 19.61 17.37 21.38
C GLN A 7 19.68 15.98 22.01
N ALA A 8 18.87 15.73 23.03
CA ALA A 8 18.75 14.41 23.62
C ALA A 8 18.46 13.38 22.53
N PRO A 9 19.09 12.19 22.55
CA PRO A 9 18.88 11.19 21.51
C PRO A 9 17.40 10.82 21.42
N ASP A 10 16.85 10.78 20.19
CA ASP A 10 15.46 10.41 19.96
C ASP A 10 15.26 8.92 20.22
N THR A 11 14.70 8.60 21.39
CA THR A 11 14.39 7.24 21.82
C THR A 11 13.09 6.69 21.28
N ARG A 12 12.30 7.50 20.53
CA ARG A 12 11.00 7.06 20.03
C ARG A 12 11.16 6.04 18.92
N VAL A 13 10.25 5.06 18.89
CA VAL A 13 10.12 4.13 17.77
C VAL A 13 9.10 4.66 16.78
N ARG A 14 9.35 4.45 15.49
CA ARG A 14 8.37 4.78 14.46
C ARG A 14 7.26 3.74 14.45
N GLN A 15 6.04 4.15 14.83
CA GLN A 15 4.88 3.29 14.70
C GLN A 15 4.49 3.11 13.23
N LEU A 16 4.29 1.85 12.83
CA LEU A 16 3.81 1.50 11.51
C LEU A 16 2.29 1.56 11.48
N ARG A 17 1.73 2.35 10.56
CA ARG A 17 0.28 2.42 10.35
C ARG A 17 -0.18 1.27 9.49
N PHE A 18 -1.32 0.68 9.84
CA PHE A 18 -1.95 -0.39 9.08
C PHE A 18 -3.32 0.04 8.52
N SER A 19 -3.73 -0.58 7.42
CA SER A 19 -5.04 -0.41 6.79
C SER A 19 -5.51 -1.72 6.17
N PHE A 20 -6.81 -1.93 6.10
CA PHE A 20 -7.38 -3.07 5.37
C PHE A 20 -7.16 -2.90 3.86
N PRO A 21 -6.97 -4.00 3.11
CA PRO A 21 -6.63 -3.94 1.68
C PRO A 21 -7.79 -3.49 0.80
N PHE A 22 -8.99 -3.26 1.35
CA PHE A 22 -10.16 -2.75 0.64
C PHE A 22 -11.03 -1.88 1.58
N PHE A 23 -11.82 -1.00 0.98
CA PHE A 23 -12.93 -0.35 1.68
C PHE A 23 -14.19 -1.22 1.64
N LYS A 24 -15.10 -1.00 2.61
CA LYS A 24 -16.42 -1.63 2.61
C LYS A 24 -17.23 -1.10 1.45
N LYS A 25 -18.04 -1.97 0.83
CA LYS A 25 -19.09 -1.52 -0.09
C LYS A 25 -20.10 -0.68 0.68
N ALA A 26 -20.30 0.56 0.26
CA ALA A 26 -21.31 1.46 0.79
C ALA A 26 -22.54 1.51 -0.14
N PRO A 27 -23.74 1.84 0.36
CA PRO A 27 -24.92 2.05 -0.48
C PRO A 27 -24.75 3.22 -1.47
N ASP A 28 -23.98 4.23 -1.08
CA ASP A 28 -23.59 5.37 -1.90
C ASP A 28 -22.07 5.31 -2.16
N GLU A 29 -21.68 5.19 -3.44
CA GLU A 29 -20.28 5.12 -3.88
C GLU A 29 -19.47 6.36 -3.50
N ALA A 30 -20.11 7.50 -3.23
CA ALA A 30 -19.43 8.71 -2.77
C ALA A 30 -18.84 8.55 -1.36
N ILE A 31 -19.40 7.67 -0.54
CA ILE A 31 -19.01 7.49 0.87
C ILE A 31 -17.90 6.44 0.99
N VAL A 32 -16.73 6.86 1.47
CA VAL A 32 -15.65 5.94 1.83
C VAL A 32 -15.91 5.35 3.20
N THR A 33 -16.14 4.04 3.26
CA THR A 33 -16.34 3.33 4.54
C THR A 33 -15.19 2.37 4.80
N GLN A 34 -14.47 2.55 5.90
CA GLN A 34 -13.34 1.70 6.27
C GLN A 34 -13.77 0.50 7.13
N PHE A 35 -12.98 -0.56 7.08
CA PHE A 35 -13.04 -1.62 8.10
C PHE A 35 -12.33 -1.16 9.38
N THR A 36 -12.99 -1.39 10.50
CA THR A 36 -12.48 -1.11 11.85
C THR A 36 -12.47 -2.36 12.73
N ASP A 37 -13.00 -3.48 12.23
CA ASP A 37 -13.11 -4.77 12.91
C ASP A 37 -12.68 -5.88 11.93
N GLU A 38 -11.67 -6.66 12.31
CA GLU A 38 -11.12 -7.73 11.49
C GLU A 38 -12.12 -8.86 11.25
N ARG A 39 -13.08 -9.07 12.16
CA ARG A 39 -14.08 -10.15 12.05
C ARG A 39 -15.02 -9.90 10.89
N GLU A 40 -15.34 -8.64 10.61
CA GLU A 40 -16.14 -8.27 9.43
C GLU A 40 -15.41 -8.66 8.15
N PHE A 41 -14.11 -8.37 8.06
CA PHE A 41 -13.30 -8.71 6.89
C PHE A 41 -13.12 -10.24 6.77
N HIS A 42 -12.82 -10.93 7.88
CA HIS A 42 -12.74 -12.39 7.90
C HIS A 42 -14.05 -13.07 7.49
N ALA A 43 -15.20 -12.50 7.85
CA ALA A 43 -16.51 -13.02 7.43
C ALA A 43 -16.70 -12.93 5.90
N LEU A 44 -16.13 -11.91 5.25
CA LEU A 44 -16.10 -11.83 3.79
C LEU A 44 -15.15 -12.86 3.18
N LEU A 45 -13.95 -13.05 3.74
CA LEU A 45 -12.98 -14.02 3.24
C LEU A 45 -13.48 -15.47 3.28
N ARG A 46 -14.42 -15.81 4.17
CA ARG A 46 -15.07 -17.14 4.20
C ARG A 46 -15.90 -17.44 2.95
N ARG A 47 -16.17 -16.44 2.11
CA ARG A 47 -16.92 -16.60 0.85
C ARG A 47 -16.01 -16.99 -0.32
N GLU A 48 -14.70 -17.03 -0.12
CA GLU A 48 -13.73 -17.42 -1.14
C GLU A 48 -13.79 -18.93 -1.42
N CYS A 49 -13.84 -19.30 -2.70
CA CYS A 49 -13.94 -20.68 -3.14
C CYS A 49 -12.58 -21.34 -3.47
N SER A 50 -11.49 -20.56 -3.43
CA SER A 50 -10.12 -21.01 -3.77
C SER A 50 -9.33 -21.57 -2.58
N GLY A 51 -9.85 -21.43 -1.36
CA GLY A 51 -9.23 -21.91 -0.12
C GLY A 51 -9.10 -20.81 0.92
N THR A 52 -8.49 -21.14 2.06
CA THR A 52 -8.27 -20.21 3.18
C THR A 52 -6.83 -20.28 3.62
N PHE A 53 -6.17 -19.15 3.91
CA PHE A 53 -4.82 -19.18 4.47
C PHE A 53 -4.76 -20.10 5.71
N PRO A 54 -3.74 -20.99 5.83
CA PRO A 54 -2.57 -21.16 4.96
C PRO A 54 -2.69 -22.33 3.95
N VAL A 55 -3.91 -22.82 3.65
CA VAL A 55 -4.13 -24.01 2.82
C VAL A 55 -5.16 -23.76 1.72
N SER A 56 -4.76 -24.02 0.48
CA SER A 56 -5.64 -23.93 -0.69
C SER A 56 -6.76 -24.97 -0.66
N ALA A 57 -7.78 -24.80 -1.52
CA ALA A 57 -8.88 -25.77 -1.65
C ALA A 57 -8.42 -27.20 -2.04
N SER A 58 -7.21 -27.36 -2.59
CA SER A 58 -6.62 -28.66 -2.91
C SER A 58 -5.77 -29.27 -1.78
N GLY A 59 -5.71 -28.63 -0.61
CA GLY A 59 -4.91 -29.11 0.53
C GLY A 59 -3.42 -28.74 0.46
N MET A 60 -2.99 -27.94 -0.52
CA MET A 60 -1.61 -27.47 -0.64
C MET A 60 -1.37 -26.22 0.21
N PHE A 61 -0.16 -26.08 0.76
CA PHE A 61 0.28 -24.86 1.43
C PHE A 61 0.14 -23.64 0.50
N HIS A 62 -0.33 -22.53 1.06
CA HIS A 62 -0.64 -21.30 0.34
C HIS A 62 -0.26 -20.11 1.21
N GLY A 63 0.76 -19.37 0.78
CA GLY A 63 1.38 -18.28 1.56
C GLY A 63 0.52 -17.04 1.74
N GLY A 64 -0.56 -16.90 0.96
CA GLY A 64 -1.40 -15.71 0.97
C GLY A 64 -2.91 -15.98 1.02
N ILE A 65 -3.67 -14.95 0.66
CA ILE A 65 -5.12 -15.01 0.52
C ILE A 65 -5.52 -14.54 -0.88
N HIS A 66 -6.56 -15.15 -1.45
CA HIS A 66 -7.27 -14.60 -2.59
C HIS A 66 -8.45 -13.76 -2.11
N ILE A 67 -8.69 -12.64 -2.79
CA ILE A 67 -9.89 -11.82 -2.63
C ILE A 67 -10.48 -11.68 -4.03
N SER A 68 -11.56 -12.43 -4.30
CA SER A 68 -12.22 -12.45 -5.61
C SER A 68 -13.43 -11.52 -5.65
N GLU A 69 -13.77 -11.07 -6.86
CA GLU A 69 -14.99 -10.32 -7.13
C GLU A 69 -16.22 -11.20 -6.83
N ALA A 70 -16.19 -12.47 -7.24
CA ALA A 70 -17.26 -13.44 -7.00
C ALA A 70 -17.42 -13.84 -5.50
N GLY A 71 -16.34 -13.81 -4.71
CA GLY A 71 -16.33 -14.20 -3.30
C GLY A 71 -16.51 -13.02 -2.34
N ALA A 72 -15.42 -12.57 -1.73
CA ALA A 72 -15.43 -11.47 -0.78
C ALA A 72 -15.87 -10.13 -1.40
N GLY A 73 -15.68 -9.96 -2.72
CA GLY A 73 -15.95 -8.76 -3.50
C GLY A 73 -17.37 -8.21 -3.36
N GLY A 74 -18.36 -9.07 -3.09
CA GLY A 74 -19.74 -8.64 -2.83
C GLY A 74 -19.89 -7.66 -1.64
N GLY A 75 -18.94 -7.65 -0.70
CA GLY A 75 -18.89 -6.71 0.44
C GLY A 75 -17.84 -5.60 0.32
N LEU A 76 -17.13 -5.50 -0.81
CA LEU A 76 -15.98 -4.61 -0.98
C LEU A 76 -16.24 -3.54 -2.04
N ASP A 77 -15.63 -2.37 -1.85
CA ASP A 77 -15.59 -1.33 -2.89
C ASP A 77 -14.45 -1.63 -3.87
N LEU A 78 -14.77 -2.39 -4.93
CA LEU A 78 -13.79 -2.82 -5.93
C LEU A 78 -13.36 -1.67 -6.88
N LYS A 79 -14.19 -0.65 -7.06
CA LYS A 79 -13.90 0.57 -7.86
C LYS A 79 -12.92 1.49 -7.14
N ARG A 80 -12.99 1.48 -5.81
CA ARG A 80 -11.91 1.71 -4.83
C ARG A 80 -10.56 1.25 -5.34
N GLY A 81 -10.48 -0.04 -5.64
CA GLY A 81 -9.28 -0.82 -5.85
C GLY A 81 -8.64 -1.31 -4.55
N VAL A 82 -7.55 -2.03 -4.69
CA VAL A 82 -6.74 -2.60 -3.61
C VAL A 82 -5.93 -1.51 -2.90
N ARG A 83 -5.87 -1.55 -1.57
CA ARG A 83 -5.16 -0.61 -0.70
C ARG A 83 -3.86 -1.21 -0.16
N CYS A 84 -2.83 -0.37 -0.05
CA CYS A 84 -1.59 -0.73 0.65
C CYS A 84 -1.88 -0.96 2.14
N MET A 85 -1.39 -2.07 2.68
CA MET A 85 -1.76 -2.50 4.03
C MET A 85 -0.99 -1.77 5.12
N ALA A 86 0.18 -1.21 4.79
CA ALA A 86 1.00 -0.46 5.73
C ALA A 86 1.82 0.61 5.00
N ASP A 87 2.34 1.58 5.75
CA ASP A 87 3.32 2.52 5.19
C ASP A 87 4.57 1.76 4.70
N GLY A 88 5.14 2.18 3.59
CA GLY A 88 6.29 1.51 3.00
C GLY A 88 6.76 2.17 1.71
N GLU A 89 7.44 1.40 0.88
CA GLU A 89 7.95 1.84 -0.41
C GLU A 89 7.70 0.75 -1.46
N VAL A 90 7.15 1.11 -2.61
CA VAL A 90 7.10 0.23 -3.77
C VAL A 90 8.53 0.02 -4.25
N VAL A 91 8.99 -1.23 -4.30
CA VAL A 91 10.36 -1.60 -4.68
C VAL A 91 10.42 -2.33 -6.02
N ALA A 92 9.34 -3.02 -6.37
CA ALA A 92 9.20 -3.68 -7.66
C ALA A 92 7.73 -3.77 -8.07
N PHE A 93 7.47 -3.84 -9.36
CA PHE A 93 6.14 -4.13 -9.90
C PHE A 93 6.24 -4.80 -11.27
N ARG A 94 5.13 -5.36 -11.72
CA ARG A 94 4.90 -5.74 -13.12
C ARG A 94 3.52 -5.21 -13.51
N ILE A 95 3.44 -4.61 -14.69
CA ILE A 95 2.18 -4.17 -15.29
C ILE A 95 2.04 -4.93 -16.60
N ASP A 96 0.94 -5.64 -16.78
CA ASP A 96 0.64 -6.26 -18.08
C ASP A 96 0.05 -5.19 -19.00
N ARG A 97 0.51 -5.13 -20.26
CA ARG A 97 -0.11 -4.23 -21.24
C ARG A 97 -1.54 -4.68 -21.54
N ALA A 98 -1.67 -5.98 -21.79
CA ALA A 98 -2.93 -6.70 -21.88
C ALA A 98 -2.71 -8.07 -21.23
N TYR A 99 -3.75 -8.65 -20.64
CA TYR A 99 -3.59 -9.96 -20.02
C TYR A 99 -3.09 -11.04 -20.98
N PRO A 100 -2.12 -11.87 -20.57
CA PRO A 100 -1.84 -13.10 -21.28
C PRO A 100 -3.06 -14.03 -21.27
N CYS A 101 -3.13 -14.88 -22.29
CA CYS A 101 -4.19 -15.86 -22.47
C CYS A 101 -3.60 -17.27 -22.48
N SER A 102 -4.06 -18.12 -21.56
CA SER A 102 -3.80 -19.55 -21.62
C SER A 102 -4.75 -20.20 -22.62
N GLN A 103 -4.20 -20.82 -23.66
CA GLN A 103 -4.98 -21.60 -24.63
C GLN A 103 -4.90 -23.08 -24.30
N LEU A 104 -6.06 -23.70 -24.05
CA LEU A 104 -6.19 -25.15 -24.03
C LEU A 104 -6.76 -25.61 -25.36
N THR A 105 -5.95 -26.36 -26.09
CA THR A 105 -6.41 -27.09 -27.28
C THR A 105 -7.47 -28.11 -26.87
N SER A 106 -8.54 -28.20 -27.67
CA SER A 106 -9.52 -29.27 -27.50
C SER A 106 -8.85 -30.63 -27.55
N GLN A 107 -9.23 -31.55 -26.67
CA GLN A 107 -9.07 -32.97 -26.94
C GLN A 107 -10.34 -33.46 -27.65
N GLY A 108 -10.23 -33.84 -28.92
CA GLY A 108 -11.36 -34.30 -29.75
C GLY A 108 -12.25 -33.17 -30.30
N ASP A 109 -13.55 -33.42 -30.40
CA ASP A 109 -14.56 -32.51 -31.02
C ASP A 109 -14.95 -31.29 -30.16
N GLY A 110 -14.22 -31.00 -29.08
CA GLY A 110 -14.46 -29.84 -28.22
C GLY A 110 -14.04 -28.51 -28.85
N VAL A 111 -14.58 -27.41 -28.32
CA VAL A 111 -14.13 -26.05 -28.64
C VAL A 111 -12.89 -25.75 -27.79
N GLY A 112 -11.81 -25.26 -28.43
CA GLY A 112 -10.62 -24.79 -27.72
C GLY A 112 -10.96 -23.70 -26.70
N ARG A 113 -10.26 -23.69 -25.57
CA ARG A 113 -10.60 -22.84 -24.42
C ARG A 113 -9.55 -21.78 -24.18
N GLN A 114 -10.00 -20.59 -23.83
CA GLN A 114 -9.16 -19.45 -23.50
C GLN A 114 -9.42 -19.04 -22.05
N ALA A 115 -8.36 -18.71 -21.32
CA ALA A 115 -8.44 -18.18 -19.96
C ALA A 115 -7.43 -17.04 -19.82
N LEU A 116 -7.95 -15.84 -19.56
CA LEU A 116 -7.13 -14.67 -19.27
C LEU A 116 -6.65 -14.73 -17.83
N TYR A 117 -5.41 -14.34 -17.62
CA TYR A 117 -4.84 -14.29 -16.29
C TYR A 117 -3.88 -13.12 -16.17
N SER A 118 -3.85 -12.49 -15.01
CA SER A 118 -2.92 -11.42 -14.71
C SER A 118 -1.62 -11.98 -14.14
N THR A 119 -0.51 -11.49 -14.70
CA THR A 119 0.83 -11.61 -14.15
C THR A 119 1.31 -10.30 -13.49
N GLY A 120 0.48 -9.26 -13.50
CA GLY A 120 0.74 -7.99 -12.85
C GLY A 120 0.81 -8.12 -11.33
N PHE A 121 1.78 -7.42 -10.73
CA PHE A 121 1.93 -7.36 -9.28
C PHE A 121 2.57 -6.06 -8.81
N VAL A 122 2.44 -5.76 -7.52
CA VAL A 122 3.19 -4.72 -6.82
C VAL A 122 3.81 -5.32 -5.56
N LEU A 123 5.09 -5.06 -5.34
CA LEU A 123 5.84 -5.44 -4.16
C LEU A 123 6.19 -4.20 -3.33
N VAL A 124 5.71 -4.17 -2.09
CA VAL A 124 5.96 -3.07 -1.16
C VAL A 124 6.87 -3.57 -0.05
N ARG A 125 7.96 -2.84 0.21
CA ARG A 125 8.84 -3.05 1.35
C ARG A 125 8.40 -2.18 2.52
N HIS A 126 8.32 -2.77 3.70
CA HIS A 126 7.94 -2.12 4.94
C HIS A 126 9.08 -2.21 5.96
N GLY A 127 9.05 -1.30 6.93
CA GLY A 127 9.96 -1.31 8.07
C GLY A 127 9.17 -1.21 9.37
N MET A 128 9.49 -2.10 10.31
CA MET A 128 8.99 -2.07 11.69
C MET A 128 10.17 -1.95 12.65
N GLU A 129 9.97 -1.31 13.79
CA GLU A 129 10.99 -1.16 14.83
C GLU A 129 10.37 -1.40 16.20
N PHE A 130 10.90 -2.38 16.95
CA PHE A 130 10.53 -2.62 18.35
C PHE A 130 11.50 -3.59 19.03
N PRO A 131 12.14 -3.23 20.17
CA PRO A 131 12.23 -1.89 20.74
C PRO A 131 13.08 -0.97 19.82
N LYS A 132 13.49 0.20 20.34
CA LYS A 132 14.42 1.08 19.64
C LYS A 132 15.64 0.30 19.13
N ASP A 133 16.04 0.57 17.88
CA ASP A 133 17.18 -0.02 17.17
C ASP A 133 17.05 -1.52 16.79
N ASN A 134 15.97 -2.19 17.19
CA ASN A 134 15.64 -3.53 16.70
C ASN A 134 14.65 -3.40 15.53
N LYS A 135 15.09 -3.69 14.30
CA LYS A 135 14.32 -3.43 13.08
C LYS A 135 13.97 -4.73 12.35
N LEU A 136 12.77 -4.78 11.79
CA LEU A 136 12.31 -5.84 10.90
C LEU A 136 11.95 -5.22 9.54
N THR A 137 12.51 -5.79 8.48
CA THR A 137 12.04 -5.54 7.11
C THR A 137 11.10 -6.67 6.72
N PHE A 138 9.94 -6.30 6.18
CA PHE A 138 8.99 -7.27 5.63
C PHE A 138 8.37 -6.71 4.36
N PHE A 139 7.71 -7.56 3.60
CA PHE A 139 7.16 -7.24 2.30
C PHE A 139 5.68 -7.61 2.24
N SER A 140 4.91 -6.82 1.50
CA SER A 140 3.59 -7.22 1.01
C SER A 140 3.60 -7.31 -0.50
N LEU A 141 3.05 -8.40 -1.02
CA LEU A 141 2.95 -8.70 -2.44
C LEU A 141 1.48 -8.75 -2.84
N TYR A 142 1.12 -7.90 -3.81
CA TYR A 142 -0.22 -7.80 -4.39
C TYR A 142 -0.17 -8.31 -5.82
N MET A 143 -0.72 -9.49 -6.10
CA MET A 143 -0.66 -10.11 -7.44
C MET A 143 -2.04 -10.14 -8.11
N HIS A 144 -2.02 -10.51 -9.39
CA HIS A 144 -3.19 -10.57 -10.27
C HIS A 144 -3.84 -9.19 -10.46
N LEU A 145 -3.04 -8.13 -10.61
CA LEU A 145 -3.56 -6.77 -10.73
C LEU A 145 -4.04 -6.42 -12.15
N GLN A 146 -4.87 -5.39 -12.26
CA GLN A 146 -5.42 -4.90 -13.53
C GLN A 146 -4.34 -4.48 -14.54
N ASP A 147 -4.51 -4.91 -15.79
CA ASP A 147 -3.68 -4.54 -16.95
C ASP A 147 -3.93 -3.10 -17.46
N LEU A 148 -3.03 -2.58 -18.30
CA LEU A 148 -3.18 -1.25 -18.91
C LEU A 148 -4.46 -1.15 -19.74
N ALA A 149 -4.74 -2.15 -20.60
CA ALA A 149 -5.91 -2.17 -21.48
C ALA A 149 -7.22 -1.99 -20.69
N GLY A 150 -7.33 -2.56 -19.49
CA GLY A 150 -8.48 -2.34 -18.62
C GLY A 150 -8.63 -0.89 -18.13
N TYR A 151 -7.53 -0.22 -17.77
CA TYR A 151 -7.57 1.21 -17.41
C TYR A 151 -7.84 2.12 -18.61
N GLU A 152 -7.45 1.72 -19.82
CA GLU A 152 -7.76 2.46 -21.04
C GLU A 152 -9.25 2.34 -21.40
N ASN A 153 -9.83 1.17 -21.17
CA ASN A 153 -11.25 0.91 -21.37
C ASN A 153 -12.14 1.57 -20.32
N ASP A 154 -11.71 1.60 -19.05
CA ASP A 154 -12.40 2.31 -17.96
C ASP A 154 -11.53 3.43 -17.37
N LYS A 155 -11.65 4.61 -17.96
CA LYS A 155 -10.95 5.83 -17.54
C LYS A 155 -11.42 6.37 -16.19
N THR A 156 -12.47 5.80 -15.59
CA THR A 156 -12.93 6.20 -14.25
C THR A 156 -12.09 5.56 -13.15
N LEU A 157 -11.33 4.51 -13.46
CA LEU A 157 -10.44 3.87 -12.51
C LEU A 157 -9.22 4.74 -12.23
N PRO A 158 -8.96 5.11 -10.96
CA PRO A 158 -7.74 5.83 -10.61
C PRO A 158 -6.53 4.92 -10.85
N ARG A 159 -5.41 5.48 -11.33
CA ARG A 159 -4.17 4.72 -11.46
C ARG A 159 -3.33 4.77 -10.19
N PRO A 160 -2.61 3.69 -9.83
CA PRO A 160 -1.70 3.71 -8.70
C PRO A 160 -0.58 4.75 -8.87
N ALA A 161 -0.08 5.33 -7.78
CA ALA A 161 0.91 6.41 -7.82
C ALA A 161 2.27 6.02 -8.44
N HIS A 162 2.56 4.72 -8.53
CA HIS A 162 3.78 4.20 -9.17
C HIS A 162 3.66 4.07 -10.70
N TRP A 163 2.45 4.24 -11.27
CA TRP A 163 2.22 4.31 -12.71
C TRP A 163 2.49 5.74 -13.19
N LYS A 164 3.73 6.01 -13.60
CA LYS A 164 4.16 7.34 -14.05
C LYS A 164 4.37 7.34 -15.57
N PRO A 165 3.45 7.90 -16.36
CA PRO A 165 3.66 8.03 -17.79
C PRO A 165 4.73 9.09 -18.07
N ASP A 166 5.34 8.98 -19.24
CA ASP A 166 5.98 10.11 -19.88
C ASP A 166 4.93 10.95 -20.61
N PHE A 167 5.35 12.12 -21.09
CA PHE A 167 4.50 13.05 -21.83
C PHE A 167 5.13 13.33 -23.18
N ARG A 168 4.31 13.48 -24.21
CA ARG A 168 4.72 13.96 -25.52
C ARG A 168 4.04 15.27 -25.84
N VAL A 169 4.80 16.25 -26.31
CA VAL A 169 4.26 17.53 -26.79
C VAL A 169 3.41 17.29 -28.04
N THR A 170 2.14 17.68 -28.01
CA THR A 170 1.23 17.47 -29.14
C THR A 170 1.41 18.52 -30.24
N PRO A 171 0.85 18.30 -31.43
CA PRO A 171 0.77 19.34 -32.46
C PRO A 171 -0.02 20.59 -32.06
N TYR A 172 -0.76 20.56 -30.94
CA TYR A 172 -1.58 21.68 -30.47
C TYR A 172 -0.81 22.68 -29.60
N ALA A 173 0.41 22.34 -29.17
CA ALA A 173 1.29 23.29 -28.52
C ALA A 173 1.81 24.32 -29.53
N ASN A 174 1.61 25.62 -29.23
CA ASN A 174 1.85 26.73 -30.16
C ASN A 174 2.82 27.80 -29.65
N ASP A 175 3.53 27.55 -28.54
CA ASP A 175 4.51 28.49 -28.01
C ASP A 175 5.67 28.69 -28.99
N ARG A 176 6.06 29.95 -29.15
CA ARG A 176 7.16 30.38 -30.02
C ARG A 176 8.23 31.18 -29.26
N PRO A 177 9.49 31.19 -29.72
CA PRO A 177 10.52 32.08 -29.19
C PRO A 177 10.15 33.55 -29.30
N MET A 178 10.59 34.35 -28.33
CA MET A 178 10.43 35.81 -28.38
C MET A 178 11.45 36.43 -29.34
N LYS A 179 11.02 37.45 -30.09
CA LYS A 179 11.92 38.27 -30.92
C LYS A 179 12.71 39.26 -30.07
N ARG A 180 13.95 39.57 -30.48
CA ARG A 180 14.80 40.59 -29.84
C ARG A 180 14.66 41.95 -30.55
N GLY A 181 13.55 42.63 -30.31
CA GLY A 181 13.22 43.91 -30.97
C GLY A 181 12.74 43.76 -32.42
N GLU A 182 12.33 44.87 -33.03
CA GLU A 182 11.67 44.89 -34.36
C GLU A 182 12.58 44.42 -35.52
N ARG A 183 13.90 44.50 -35.35
CA ARG A 183 14.92 44.10 -36.35
C ARG A 183 15.46 42.67 -36.16
N ALA A 184 14.89 41.89 -35.24
CA ALA A 184 15.32 40.50 -35.03
C ALA A 184 15.02 39.62 -36.25
N ALA A 185 15.83 38.58 -36.44
CA ALA A 185 15.56 37.54 -37.42
C ALA A 185 14.14 36.98 -37.25
N ALA A 186 13.51 36.58 -38.37
CA ALA A 186 12.21 35.93 -38.33
C ALA A 186 12.29 34.67 -37.45
N VAL A 187 11.23 34.42 -36.67
CA VAL A 187 11.09 33.15 -35.96
C VAL A 187 10.89 32.08 -37.03
N ASP A 188 11.72 31.05 -37.01
CA ASP A 188 11.55 29.91 -37.89
C ASP A 188 10.16 29.30 -37.67
N VAL A 189 9.46 28.95 -38.76
CA VAL A 189 8.11 28.40 -38.68
C VAL A 189 8.07 27.12 -37.85
N ASP A 190 9.18 26.37 -37.87
CA ASP A 190 9.39 25.10 -37.16
C ASP A 190 9.78 25.27 -35.69
N GLN A 191 10.13 26.48 -35.25
CA GLN A 191 10.38 26.80 -33.85
C GLN A 191 9.06 27.01 -33.09
N VAL A 192 8.34 25.91 -32.90
CA VAL A 192 7.06 25.86 -32.22
C VAL A 192 6.98 24.65 -31.29
N GLY A 193 6.34 24.83 -30.15
CA GLY A 193 6.16 23.74 -29.20
C GLY A 193 5.52 24.20 -27.91
N LEU A 194 6.02 23.68 -26.79
CA LEU A 194 5.48 23.91 -25.46
C LEU A 194 6.52 24.56 -24.55
N ARG A 195 6.17 25.69 -23.95
CA ARG A 195 7.09 26.48 -23.14
C ARG A 195 7.32 25.88 -21.77
N VAL A 196 8.60 25.80 -21.40
CA VAL A 196 9.05 25.48 -20.05
C VAL A 196 9.33 26.77 -19.29
N ARG A 197 8.87 26.85 -18.04
CA ARG A 197 8.95 28.05 -17.19
C ARG A 197 9.73 27.79 -15.91
N ALA A 198 10.28 28.85 -15.31
CA ALA A 198 10.95 28.74 -14.02
C ALA A 198 10.01 28.37 -12.86
N THR A 199 8.76 28.83 -12.92
CA THR A 199 7.68 28.54 -11.95
C THR A 199 6.35 28.35 -12.69
N PRO A 200 5.36 27.66 -12.10
CA PRO A 200 4.04 27.50 -12.70
C PRO A 200 3.40 28.85 -13.05
N GLN A 201 2.70 28.90 -14.19
CA GLN A 201 1.90 30.03 -14.70
C GLN A 201 2.67 31.32 -15.04
N HIS A 202 3.39 31.91 -14.07
CA HIS A 202 3.98 33.25 -14.20
C HIS A 202 5.51 33.25 -14.32
N GLY A 203 6.15 32.07 -14.29
CA GLY A 203 7.60 31.98 -14.41
C GLY A 203 8.13 32.47 -15.76
N ALA A 204 9.34 33.04 -15.71
CA ALA A 204 10.08 33.40 -16.92
C ALA A 204 10.31 32.16 -17.80
N PRO A 205 10.20 32.28 -19.15
CA PRO A 205 10.49 31.18 -20.06
C PRO A 205 11.94 30.74 -19.94
N ARG A 206 12.17 29.44 -19.79
CA ARG A 206 13.51 28.82 -19.78
C ARG A 206 13.88 28.30 -21.16
N CYS A 207 12.96 27.60 -21.80
CA CYS A 207 13.10 27.04 -23.14
C CYS A 207 11.72 26.64 -23.70
N ILE A 208 11.70 26.07 -24.90
CA ILE A 208 10.52 25.47 -25.52
C ILE A 208 10.87 24.04 -25.91
N LEU A 209 10.02 23.08 -25.52
CA LEU A 209 10.07 21.70 -25.99
C LEU A 209 9.39 21.64 -27.36
N PRO A 210 10.06 21.17 -28.43
CA PRO A 210 9.44 21.08 -29.75
C PRO A 210 8.27 20.08 -29.77
N ARG A 211 7.38 20.21 -30.74
CA ARG A 211 6.32 19.21 -31.00
C ARG A 211 6.93 17.81 -31.17
N GLY A 212 6.30 16.81 -30.57
CA GLY A 212 6.80 15.43 -30.56
C GLY A 212 7.89 15.14 -29.52
N ALA A 213 8.45 16.16 -28.84
CA ALA A 213 9.39 15.95 -27.74
C ALA A 213 8.74 15.14 -26.61
N GLN A 214 9.44 14.14 -26.12
CA GLN A 214 9.03 13.35 -24.97
C GLN A 214 9.75 13.81 -23.71
N PHE A 215 9.08 13.80 -22.57
CA PHE A 215 9.65 14.22 -21.29
C PHE A 215 8.96 13.55 -20.10
N SER A 216 9.66 13.42 -18.98
CA SER A 216 9.13 12.93 -17.72
C SER A 216 8.85 14.09 -16.76
N VAL A 217 7.84 13.94 -15.90
CA VAL A 217 7.56 14.90 -14.82
C VAL A 217 7.64 14.24 -13.45
N GLY A 218 8.11 14.99 -12.46
CA GLY A 218 8.14 14.60 -11.06
C GLY A 218 6.99 15.25 -10.30
N THR A 219 7.28 16.39 -9.68
CA THR A 219 6.30 17.16 -8.89
C THR A 219 5.19 17.71 -9.78
N ARG A 220 3.94 17.67 -9.30
CA ARG A 220 2.78 18.29 -9.97
C ARG A 220 2.15 19.39 -9.10
N ALA A 221 1.63 20.43 -9.74
CA ALA A 221 0.88 21.52 -9.12
C ALA A 221 -0.27 21.93 -10.04
N GLY A 222 -1.48 21.40 -9.78
CA GLY A 222 -2.61 21.50 -10.72
C GLY A 222 -2.24 20.91 -12.08
N ASP A 223 -2.48 21.67 -13.14
CA ASP A 223 -2.14 21.30 -14.52
C ASP A 223 -0.67 21.58 -14.89
N TRP A 224 0.22 21.72 -13.90
CA TRP A 224 1.65 21.93 -14.14
C TRP A 224 2.46 20.75 -13.63
N GLY A 225 3.48 20.35 -14.40
CA GLY A 225 4.46 19.33 -14.02
C GLY A 225 5.88 19.87 -14.07
N GLN A 226 6.70 19.50 -13.10
CA GLN A 226 8.13 19.82 -13.10
C GLN A 226 8.91 18.74 -13.84
N ILE A 227 9.69 19.14 -14.85
CA ILE A 227 10.43 18.23 -15.73
C ILE A 227 11.60 17.59 -14.99
N THR A 228 11.71 16.25 -15.09
CA THR A 228 12.83 15.47 -14.55
C THR A 228 13.72 14.88 -15.63
N ALA A 229 13.21 14.71 -16.86
CA ALA A 229 13.97 14.22 -18.01
C ALA A 229 13.35 14.73 -19.31
N THR A 230 14.16 14.95 -20.34
CA THR A 230 13.73 15.37 -21.69
C THR A 230 13.97 14.32 -22.76
N HIS A 231 14.46 13.13 -22.37
CA HIS A 231 14.72 12.00 -23.27
C HIS A 231 15.52 12.37 -24.53
N GLY A 232 16.44 13.34 -24.41
CA GLY A 232 17.29 13.82 -25.51
C GLY A 232 16.65 14.84 -26.44
N ALA A 233 15.52 15.47 -26.07
CA ALA A 233 14.86 16.47 -26.90
C ALA A 233 15.78 17.67 -27.23
N GLY A 234 15.81 18.05 -28.51
CA GLY A 234 16.47 19.26 -28.97
C GLY A 234 15.68 20.50 -28.57
N LEU A 235 16.06 21.14 -27.46
CA LEU A 235 15.35 22.28 -26.92
C LEU A 235 15.45 23.50 -27.85
N ILE A 236 14.37 24.28 -27.90
CA ILE A 236 14.32 25.56 -28.60
C ILE A 236 14.58 26.69 -27.58
N PRO A 237 15.47 27.65 -27.87
CA PRO A 237 15.75 28.75 -26.97
C PRO A 237 14.53 29.67 -26.78
N PRO A 238 14.37 30.30 -25.61
CA PRO A 238 13.22 31.14 -25.32
C PRO A 238 13.20 32.43 -26.15
N ARG A 239 14.34 32.86 -26.70
CA ARG A 239 14.46 33.97 -27.64
C ARG A 239 15.24 33.56 -28.88
N VAL A 240 14.92 34.17 -30.00
CA VAL A 240 15.59 33.90 -31.29
C VAL A 240 17.08 34.25 -31.19
N GLY A 241 17.94 33.30 -31.54
CA GLY A 241 19.39 33.46 -31.56
C GLY A 241 20.09 33.23 -30.22
N ASP A 242 19.35 32.98 -29.13
CA ASP A 242 19.94 32.60 -27.85
C ASP A 242 20.38 31.11 -27.89
N TYR A 243 21.31 30.76 -27.00
CA TYR A 243 21.70 29.37 -26.75
C TYR A 243 20.80 28.75 -25.66
N VAL A 244 20.55 27.45 -25.77
CA VAL A 244 19.89 26.66 -24.73
C VAL A 244 20.66 25.34 -24.56
N ALA A 245 21.00 25.00 -23.32
CA ALA A 245 21.62 23.72 -23.00
C ALA A 245 20.56 22.61 -22.92
N PRO A 246 20.88 21.35 -23.26
CA PRO A 246 19.93 20.23 -23.17
C PRO A 246 19.29 20.03 -21.78
N THR A 247 19.95 20.53 -20.73
CA THR A 247 19.49 20.46 -19.32
C THR A 247 18.64 21.65 -18.89
N ASP A 248 18.47 22.69 -19.72
CA ASP A 248 17.77 23.92 -19.30
C ASP A 248 16.27 23.74 -19.09
N ALA A 249 15.70 22.64 -19.56
CA ALA A 249 14.34 22.23 -19.24
C ALA A 249 14.21 21.58 -17.85
N ILE A 250 15.27 20.98 -17.32
CA ILE A 250 15.25 20.23 -16.06
C ILE A 250 14.92 21.17 -14.89
N ASP A 251 14.09 20.70 -13.98
CA ASP A 251 13.48 21.46 -12.88
C ASP A 251 12.56 22.60 -13.32
N GLY A 252 12.37 22.79 -14.63
CA GLY A 252 11.41 23.71 -15.20
C GLY A 252 10.00 23.15 -15.18
N TRP A 253 9.02 24.03 -15.22
CA TRP A 253 7.60 23.72 -15.16
C TRP A 253 6.95 23.83 -16.53
N VAL A 254 6.16 22.82 -16.87
CA VAL A 254 5.43 22.73 -18.14
C VAL A 254 3.94 22.55 -17.87
N PHE A 255 3.10 23.15 -18.72
CA PHE A 255 1.65 23.02 -18.64
C PHE A 255 1.22 21.69 -19.27
N LEU A 256 0.39 20.93 -18.56
CA LEU A 256 -0.09 19.60 -18.92
C LEU A 256 -1.58 19.60 -19.27
N GLY A 257 -2.22 20.77 -19.29
CA GLY A 257 -3.65 20.93 -19.56
C GLY A 257 -3.98 21.09 -21.05
N GLU A 258 -5.03 21.87 -21.31
CA GLU A 258 -5.53 22.11 -22.67
C GLU A 258 -5.42 23.59 -23.06
N GLU A 259 -5.14 23.84 -24.33
CA GLU A 259 -5.22 25.15 -24.96
C GLU A 259 -6.25 25.10 -26.10
N GLY A 260 -7.25 25.98 -26.07
CA GLY A 260 -8.33 25.96 -27.07
C GLY A 260 -9.14 24.66 -27.08
N GLY A 261 -9.29 23.99 -25.93
CA GLY A 261 -9.99 22.71 -25.79
C GLY A 261 -9.24 21.52 -26.40
N ARG A 262 -7.92 21.65 -26.61
CA ARG A 262 -7.06 20.58 -27.10
C ARG A 262 -5.87 20.39 -26.17
N PRO A 263 -5.51 19.14 -25.83
CA PRO A 263 -4.40 18.87 -24.92
C PRO A 263 -3.07 19.25 -25.58
N VAL A 264 -2.24 20.03 -24.87
CA VAL A 264 -0.90 20.41 -25.36
C VAL A 264 0.14 19.31 -25.16
N VAL A 265 -0.20 18.29 -24.36
CA VAL A 265 0.59 17.08 -24.15
C VAL A 265 -0.31 15.85 -24.15
N GLU A 266 0.24 14.71 -24.55
CA GLU A 266 -0.39 13.39 -24.39
C GLU A 266 0.46 12.49 -23.50
N GLU A 267 -0.17 11.61 -22.74
CA GLU A 267 0.56 10.59 -21.98
C GLU A 267 1.12 9.53 -22.92
N VAL A 268 2.38 9.17 -22.72
CA VAL A 268 3.07 8.11 -23.44
C VAL A 268 3.64 7.14 -22.42
N TRP A 269 3.40 5.86 -22.61
CA TRP A 269 3.89 4.84 -21.72
C TRP A 269 5.12 4.16 -22.31
N PRO A 270 6.29 4.23 -21.64
CA PRO A 270 7.49 3.55 -22.11
C PRO A 270 7.26 2.04 -22.16
N ASP A 271 7.60 1.39 -23.27
CA ASP A 271 7.46 -0.06 -23.42
C ASP A 271 8.23 -0.84 -22.33
N ALA A 272 9.30 -0.26 -21.82
CA ALA A 272 10.09 -0.80 -20.71
C ALA A 272 9.30 -0.96 -19.39
N MET A 273 8.12 -0.34 -19.25
CA MET A 273 7.27 -0.43 -18.08
C MET A 273 6.40 -1.70 -18.05
N PHE A 274 6.15 -2.32 -19.21
CA PHE A 274 5.16 -3.39 -19.33
C PHE A 274 5.76 -4.77 -19.51
N ASP A 275 4.95 -5.78 -19.18
CA ASP A 275 5.16 -7.20 -19.47
C ASP A 275 6.49 -7.75 -18.91
N ARG A 276 7.03 -7.08 -17.89
CA ARG A 276 8.27 -7.43 -17.22
C ARG A 276 8.30 -6.94 -15.78
N VAL A 277 9.22 -7.49 -15.00
CA VAL A 277 9.49 -7.00 -13.65
C VAL A 277 10.31 -5.72 -13.75
N VAL A 278 9.77 -4.64 -13.22
CA VAL A 278 10.45 -3.35 -13.06
C VAL A 278 10.91 -3.27 -11.61
N THR A 279 12.23 -3.31 -11.40
CA THR A 279 12.87 -3.00 -10.12
C THR A 279 13.24 -1.53 -10.09
N LEU A 280 12.86 -0.85 -9.00
CA LEU A 280 13.05 0.60 -8.89
C LEU A 280 14.38 0.90 -8.22
N GLU A 281 15.28 1.61 -8.93
CA GLU A 281 16.51 2.15 -8.34
C GLU A 281 16.19 3.08 -7.16
N ARG A 282 15.09 3.84 -7.28
CA ARG A 282 14.55 4.70 -6.23
C ARG A 282 13.15 4.21 -5.86
N PRO A 283 12.99 3.53 -4.71
CA PRO A 283 11.69 3.09 -4.22
C PRO A 283 10.70 4.26 -4.12
N ILE A 284 9.42 4.00 -4.38
CA ILE A 284 8.37 5.02 -4.35
C ILE A 284 7.63 4.93 -3.03
N PRO A 285 7.64 5.98 -2.18
CA PRO A 285 6.91 5.97 -0.91
C PRO A 285 5.41 5.72 -1.13
N VAL A 286 4.84 4.83 -0.31
CA VAL A 286 3.42 4.49 -0.31
C VAL A 286 2.89 4.47 1.12
N ARG A 287 1.73 5.08 1.34
CA ARG A 287 1.09 5.13 2.67
C ARG A 287 0.11 3.97 2.84
N ALA A 288 -0.12 3.56 4.08
CA ALA A 288 -1.24 2.70 4.42
C ALA A 288 -2.56 3.30 3.88
N GLY A 289 -3.38 2.50 3.22
CA GLY A 289 -4.62 2.94 2.57
C GLY A 289 -4.44 3.55 1.17
N ALA A 290 -3.22 3.70 0.65
CA ALA A 290 -3.00 4.19 -0.71
C ALA A 290 -3.36 3.13 -1.77
N LEU A 291 -3.84 3.55 -2.94
CA LEU A 291 -4.13 2.66 -4.06
C LEU A 291 -2.86 1.96 -4.58
N VAL A 292 -2.89 0.63 -4.65
CA VAL A 292 -1.81 -0.19 -5.26
C VAL A 292 -2.23 -0.86 -6.57
N GLY A 293 -3.52 -0.96 -6.85
CA GLY A 293 -4.04 -1.54 -8.09
C GLY A 293 -5.53 -1.85 -8.00
N HIS A 294 -6.06 -2.52 -9.02
CA HIS A 294 -7.42 -3.07 -9.02
C HIS A 294 -7.33 -4.58 -9.22
N PRO A 295 -8.33 -5.36 -8.76
CA PRO A 295 -8.41 -6.79 -9.08
C PRO A 295 -8.33 -7.02 -10.59
N GLY A 296 -7.41 -7.86 -11.01
CA GLY A 296 -7.20 -8.22 -12.42
C GLY A 296 -7.79 -9.57 -12.74
N ARG A 297 -7.78 -9.94 -14.02
CA ARG A 297 -8.36 -11.21 -14.49
C ARG A 297 -7.60 -12.41 -13.93
N TYR A 298 -8.36 -13.43 -13.53
CA TYR A 298 -7.83 -14.72 -13.15
C TYR A 298 -8.88 -15.80 -13.42
N ASP A 299 -8.98 -16.19 -14.69
CA ASP A 299 -10.01 -17.12 -15.13
C ASP A 299 -9.68 -18.55 -14.69
N SER A 300 -10.66 -19.23 -14.11
CA SER A 300 -10.46 -20.61 -13.66
C SER A 300 -10.57 -21.58 -14.85
N LEU A 301 -9.45 -22.21 -15.20
CA LEU A 301 -9.45 -23.29 -16.18
C LEU A 301 -10.32 -24.48 -15.74
N ALA A 302 -10.26 -24.82 -14.44
CA ALA A 302 -11.01 -25.94 -13.87
C ALA A 302 -12.52 -25.67 -13.82
N ARG A 303 -12.93 -24.49 -13.34
CA ARG A 303 -14.36 -24.13 -13.18
C ARG A 303 -14.98 -23.53 -14.44
N GLN A 304 -14.17 -23.15 -15.41
CA GLN A 304 -14.60 -22.49 -16.65
C GLN A 304 -15.32 -21.16 -16.39
N THR A 305 -14.89 -20.43 -15.36
CA THR A 305 -15.49 -19.16 -14.96
C THR A 305 -14.49 -18.03 -15.16
N GLU A 306 -14.97 -16.93 -15.74
CA GLU A 306 -14.27 -15.66 -15.71
C GLU A 306 -14.37 -15.06 -14.30
N ASP A 307 -13.28 -14.53 -13.79
CA ASP A 307 -13.26 -13.87 -12.47
C ASP A 307 -12.18 -12.80 -12.41
N ARG A 308 -12.29 -11.92 -11.42
CA ARG A 308 -11.27 -10.94 -11.06
C ARG A 308 -10.88 -11.12 -9.62
N MET A 309 -9.60 -11.09 -9.32
CA MET A 309 -9.13 -11.23 -7.94
C MET A 309 -7.81 -10.52 -7.70
N VAL A 310 -7.45 -10.42 -6.44
CA VAL A 310 -6.08 -10.12 -6.00
C VAL A 310 -5.59 -11.26 -5.11
N HIS A 311 -4.33 -11.64 -5.28
CA HIS A 311 -3.63 -12.46 -4.31
C HIS A 311 -2.79 -11.54 -3.40
N LEU A 312 -2.92 -11.68 -2.09
CA LEU A 312 -2.16 -10.90 -1.11
C LEU A 312 -1.31 -11.83 -0.26
N GLU A 313 -0.01 -11.55 -0.20
CA GLU A 313 0.95 -12.28 0.63
C GLU A 313 1.81 -11.31 1.44
N VAL A 314 2.20 -11.74 2.64
CA VAL A 314 3.11 -10.99 3.53
C VAL A 314 4.22 -11.91 3.99
N PHE A 315 5.46 -11.49 3.80
CA PHE A 315 6.63 -12.30 4.11
C PHE A 315 7.80 -11.42 4.56
N CYS A 316 8.76 -12.03 5.23
CA CYS A 316 10.01 -11.42 5.66
C CYS A 316 11.15 -12.44 5.53
N ASP A 317 12.37 -11.99 5.80
CA ASP A 317 13.51 -12.89 5.89
C ASP A 317 13.57 -13.60 7.25
N GLU A 318 14.63 -14.39 7.44
CA GLU A 318 14.93 -15.13 8.68
C GLU A 318 15.20 -14.23 9.89
N GLY A 319 15.41 -12.92 9.70
CA GLY A 319 15.64 -11.96 10.78
C GLY A 319 14.43 -11.75 11.70
N ILE A 320 13.27 -12.28 11.34
CA ILE A 320 12.06 -12.24 12.18
C ILE A 320 12.25 -12.92 13.54
N ASP A 321 13.03 -14.01 13.61
CA ASP A 321 13.23 -14.75 14.85
C ASP A 321 14.00 -13.90 15.88
N ASP A 322 15.10 -13.30 15.44
CA ASP A 322 15.89 -12.38 16.25
C ASP A 322 15.08 -11.15 16.66
N PHE A 323 14.32 -10.57 15.72
CA PHE A 323 13.46 -9.43 16.00
C PHE A 323 12.43 -9.76 17.09
N ILE A 324 11.73 -10.89 16.98
CA ILE A 324 10.75 -11.34 17.97
C ILE A 324 11.41 -11.63 19.31
N GLN A 325 12.58 -12.28 19.32
CA GLN A 325 13.27 -12.65 20.55
C GLN A 325 13.75 -11.41 21.31
N GLN A 326 14.34 -10.43 20.62
CA GLN A 326 14.74 -9.15 21.20
C GLN A 326 13.53 -8.36 21.72
N GLY A 327 12.44 -8.29 20.96
CA GLY A 327 11.19 -7.67 21.39
C GLY A 327 10.63 -8.30 22.66
N ARG A 328 10.59 -9.64 22.73
CA ARG A 328 10.16 -10.37 23.93
C ARG A 328 11.07 -10.12 25.12
N ASN A 329 12.39 -10.09 24.92
CA ASN A 329 13.36 -9.80 25.98
C ASN A 329 13.17 -8.38 26.54
N TRP A 330 12.91 -7.41 25.67
CA TRP A 330 12.61 -6.04 26.08
C TRP A 330 11.32 -5.95 26.90
N VAL A 331 10.23 -6.57 26.44
CA VAL A 331 8.95 -6.59 27.17
C VAL A 331 9.08 -7.27 28.53
N ARG A 332 9.84 -8.37 28.63
CA ARG A 332 10.08 -9.03 29.93
C ARG A 332 10.82 -8.13 30.93
N SER A 333 11.77 -7.34 30.45
CA SER A 333 12.61 -6.47 31.29
C SER A 333 11.97 -5.12 31.62
N HIS A 334 11.14 -4.58 30.72
CA HIS A 334 10.62 -3.21 30.79
C HIS A 334 9.09 -3.10 30.76
N GLY A 335 8.36 -4.16 30.37
CA GLY A 335 6.93 -4.10 30.07
C GLY A 335 6.05 -3.64 31.23
N TYR A 336 6.49 -3.86 32.47
CA TYR A 336 5.80 -3.41 33.69
C TYR A 336 6.14 -1.96 34.10
N ARG A 337 6.93 -1.22 33.32
CA ARG A 337 7.40 0.15 33.60
C ARG A 337 6.77 1.14 32.60
N PRO A 338 5.69 1.85 32.96
CA PRO A 338 5.03 2.80 32.04
C PRO A 338 5.98 3.85 31.44
N GLY A 339 6.94 4.34 32.22
CA GLY A 339 7.95 5.29 31.74
C GLY A 339 8.85 4.76 30.61
N ALA A 340 9.09 3.43 30.55
CA ALA A 340 9.88 2.83 29.48
C ALA A 340 9.12 2.80 28.14
N TRP A 341 7.80 2.56 28.17
CA TRP A 341 6.94 2.67 26.98
C TRP A 341 6.82 4.11 26.51
N LEU A 342 6.64 5.05 27.44
CA LEU A 342 6.55 6.47 27.13
C LEU A 342 7.83 7.00 26.47
N ALA A 343 9.01 6.52 26.91
CA ALA A 343 10.29 6.85 26.29
C ALA A 343 10.38 6.37 24.82
N LEU A 344 9.72 5.25 24.48
CA LEU A 344 9.58 4.78 23.10
C LEU A 344 8.46 5.50 22.32
N GLY A 345 7.68 6.38 22.97
CA GLY A 345 6.48 6.98 22.37
C GLY A 345 5.32 6.01 22.20
N LEU A 346 5.28 4.95 23.00
CA LEU A 346 4.26 3.90 22.98
C LEU A 346 3.37 3.99 24.24
N ALA A 347 2.13 3.53 24.13
CA ALA A 347 1.27 3.33 25.29
C ALA A 347 1.77 2.13 26.10
N SER A 348 1.78 2.25 27.43
CA SER A 348 2.02 1.11 28.33
C SER A 348 0.77 0.25 28.55
N GLU A 349 -0.38 0.72 28.07
CA GLU A 349 -1.63 -0.03 28.11
C GLU A 349 -1.53 -1.23 27.17
N PRO A 350 -1.68 -2.46 27.68
CA PRO A 350 -1.67 -3.63 26.81
C PRO A 350 -2.87 -3.57 25.86
N THR A 351 -2.64 -3.97 24.61
CA THR A 351 -3.71 -4.08 23.59
C THR A 351 -4.15 -5.53 23.38
N LEU A 352 -3.32 -6.49 23.81
CA LEU A 352 -3.55 -7.93 23.69
C LEU A 352 -3.38 -8.59 25.06
N LEU A 353 -4.29 -9.53 25.37
CA LEU A 353 -4.15 -10.51 26.44
C LEU A 353 -3.60 -11.80 25.83
N ARG A 354 -2.41 -12.24 26.27
CA ARG A 354 -1.86 -13.55 25.93
C ARG A 354 -1.88 -14.44 27.17
N ILE A 355 -2.55 -15.58 27.07
CA ILE A 355 -2.56 -16.63 28.09
C ILE A 355 -1.74 -17.78 27.52
N ALA A 356 -0.59 -18.06 28.13
CA ALA A 356 0.26 -19.17 27.68
C ALA A 356 -0.43 -20.52 27.93
N ARG A 357 -0.07 -21.55 27.17
CA ARG A 357 -0.45 -22.93 27.47
C ARG A 357 -0.04 -23.31 28.90
N ARG A 358 -0.83 -24.17 29.55
CA ARG A 358 -0.71 -24.59 30.95
C ARG A 358 -0.90 -23.46 31.96
N THR A 359 -1.50 -22.34 31.55
CA THR A 359 -1.91 -21.30 32.51
C THR A 359 -3.17 -21.76 33.22
N ARG A 360 -3.19 -21.64 34.55
CA ARG A 360 -4.31 -22.02 35.39
C ARG A 360 -5.38 -20.92 35.36
N LEU A 361 -6.60 -21.25 34.96
CA LEU A 361 -7.72 -20.31 34.86
C LEU A 361 -8.57 -20.36 36.13
N TRP A 362 -8.62 -19.23 36.84
CA TRP A 362 -9.29 -19.14 38.13
C TRP A 362 -10.81 -19.09 37.93
N LYS A 363 -11.55 -19.60 38.91
CA LYS A 363 -13.03 -19.60 38.88
C LYS A 363 -13.61 -18.19 38.96
N ALA A 364 -12.97 -17.30 39.70
CA ALA A 364 -13.28 -15.89 39.80
C ALA A 364 -12.02 -15.10 40.19
N PRO A 365 -12.00 -13.76 40.04
CA PRO A 365 -10.90 -12.94 40.53
C PRO A 365 -10.60 -13.24 42.00
N LEU A 366 -9.33 -13.41 42.33
CA LEU A 366 -8.85 -13.74 43.68
C LEU A 366 -9.38 -15.09 44.25
N ARG A 367 -10.01 -15.94 43.42
CA ARG A 367 -10.54 -17.25 43.81
C ARG A 367 -10.17 -18.32 42.77
N GLU A 368 -9.07 -19.03 43.02
CA GLU A 368 -8.60 -20.13 42.15
C GLU A 368 -9.67 -21.21 41.96
N GLY A 369 -10.24 -21.73 43.06
CA GLY A 369 -11.16 -22.87 43.05
C GLY A 369 -10.41 -24.20 42.99
N GLY A 370 -10.98 -25.25 43.61
CA GLY A 370 -10.30 -26.54 43.83
C GLY A 370 -9.87 -27.31 42.58
N ASP A 371 -10.44 -27.00 41.41
CA ASP A 371 -10.22 -27.70 40.13
C ASP A 371 -10.06 -26.69 38.96
N ALA A 372 -9.26 -25.64 39.16
CA ALA A 372 -9.03 -24.63 38.14
C ALA A 372 -8.46 -25.26 36.85
N PRO A 373 -9.16 -25.19 35.70
CA PRO A 373 -8.68 -25.79 34.46
C PRO A 373 -7.43 -25.08 33.96
N THR A 374 -6.57 -25.81 33.26
CA THR A 374 -5.40 -25.25 32.59
C THR A 374 -5.64 -25.11 31.10
N THR A 375 -5.09 -24.06 30.50
CA THR A 375 -5.15 -23.86 29.05
C THR A 375 -4.35 -24.94 28.30
N ASP A 376 -4.90 -25.51 27.23
CA ASP A 376 -4.20 -26.50 26.39
C ASP A 376 -3.49 -25.86 25.18
N VAL A 377 -3.80 -24.61 24.91
CA VAL A 377 -3.25 -23.81 23.81
C VAL A 377 -2.79 -22.44 24.32
N ASP A 378 -1.92 -21.79 23.55
CA ASP A 378 -1.70 -20.35 23.71
C ASP A 378 -2.97 -19.62 23.25
N TYR A 379 -3.59 -18.86 24.14
CA TYR A 379 -4.77 -18.05 23.85
C TYR A 379 -4.35 -16.58 23.71
N LEU A 380 -4.85 -15.92 22.66
CA LEU A 380 -4.61 -14.51 22.40
C LEU A 380 -5.95 -13.81 22.16
N ALA A 381 -6.20 -12.71 22.85
CA ALA A 381 -7.39 -11.87 22.65
C ALA A 381 -7.04 -10.39 22.63
N ALA A 382 -7.73 -9.61 21.81
CA ALA A 382 -7.68 -8.17 21.89
C ALA A 382 -8.39 -7.69 23.16
N LEU A 383 -7.72 -6.85 23.94
CA LEU A 383 -8.29 -6.29 25.16
C LEU A 383 -9.46 -5.35 24.88
N ALA A 384 -9.47 -4.69 23.71
CA ALA A 384 -10.62 -3.91 23.24
C ALA A 384 -11.86 -4.80 23.01
N GLU A 385 -11.69 -6.01 22.47
CA GLU A 385 -12.79 -6.97 22.29
C GLU A 385 -13.31 -7.47 23.63
N LEU A 386 -12.41 -7.79 24.56
CA LEU A 386 -12.81 -8.19 25.92
C LEU A 386 -13.55 -7.04 26.63
N ALA A 387 -13.11 -5.80 26.44
CA ALA A 387 -13.72 -4.61 27.02
C ALA A 387 -15.10 -4.26 26.44
N ARG A 388 -15.53 -4.84 25.30
CA ARG A 388 -16.90 -4.69 24.80
C ARG A 388 -17.94 -5.24 25.78
N ASN A 389 -17.53 -6.11 26.70
CA ASN A 389 -18.36 -6.57 27.81
C ASN A 389 -17.73 -6.14 29.14
N PRO A 390 -18.21 -5.04 29.77
CA PRO A 390 -17.61 -4.51 31.00
C PRO A 390 -17.56 -5.52 32.16
N GLU A 391 -18.50 -6.46 32.19
CA GLU A 391 -18.58 -7.55 33.17
C GLU A 391 -17.43 -8.57 33.05
N ASP A 392 -16.71 -8.55 31.92
CA ASP A 392 -15.56 -9.43 31.69
C ASP A 392 -14.25 -8.81 32.24
N LYS A 393 -14.26 -7.59 32.78
CA LYS A 393 -13.10 -6.98 33.45
C LYS A 393 -13.36 -6.81 34.95
N TYR A 394 -12.38 -7.19 35.77
CA TYR A 394 -12.38 -6.88 37.20
C TYR A 394 -11.05 -6.22 37.57
N ASP A 395 -11.10 -4.98 38.05
CA ASP A 395 -9.92 -4.29 38.58
C ASP A 395 -9.77 -4.60 40.08
N GLU A 396 -8.63 -5.15 40.48
CA GLU A 396 -8.33 -5.41 41.89
C GLU A 396 -8.43 -4.13 42.73
N THR A 397 -9.21 -4.18 43.80
CA THR A 397 -9.15 -3.21 44.90
C THR A 397 -7.94 -3.51 45.77
N PRO A 398 -6.98 -2.58 45.95
CA PRO A 398 -5.77 -2.85 46.73
C PRO A 398 -6.11 -3.15 48.20
N ALA A 399 -5.38 -4.09 48.79
CA ALA A 399 -5.34 -4.25 50.25
C ALA A 399 -4.34 -3.29 50.92
N ASP A 400 -3.27 -2.90 50.19
CA ASP A 400 -2.20 -2.01 50.68
C ASP A 400 -1.65 -1.10 49.56
N ALA A 401 -1.00 0.02 49.92
CA ALA A 401 -0.46 1.01 48.98
C ALA A 401 0.63 0.46 48.03
N ASP A 402 1.26 -0.66 48.37
CA ASP A 402 2.32 -1.31 47.58
C ASP A 402 1.82 -2.49 46.71
N THR A 403 0.55 -2.90 46.84
CA THR A 403 0.00 -3.94 45.94
C THR A 403 -0.35 -3.32 44.59
N LYS A 404 0.43 -3.69 43.57
CA LYS A 404 0.17 -3.29 42.17
C LYS A 404 -1.19 -3.83 41.74
N ARG A 405 -2.13 -2.93 41.44
CA ARG A 405 -3.41 -3.23 40.81
C ARG A 405 -3.20 -4.10 39.58
N ARG A 406 -3.77 -5.30 39.53
CA ARG A 406 -3.81 -6.11 38.30
C ARG A 406 -5.25 -6.26 37.82
N PRO A 407 -5.54 -5.93 36.54
CA PRO A 407 -6.84 -6.21 35.96
C PRO A 407 -6.97 -7.71 35.68
N TRP A 408 -8.05 -8.31 36.15
CA TRP A 408 -8.47 -9.66 35.78
C TRP A 408 -9.40 -9.59 34.57
N TRP A 409 -9.27 -10.57 33.68
CA TRP A 409 -10.11 -10.69 32.49
C TRP A 409 -10.83 -12.04 32.48
N ARG A 410 -12.14 -12.02 32.26
CA ARG A 410 -12.95 -13.22 32.06
C ARG A 410 -12.73 -13.75 30.64
N VAL A 411 -12.40 -15.04 30.53
CA VAL A 411 -12.10 -15.69 29.26
C VAL A 411 -13.00 -16.90 29.06
N ARG A 412 -13.75 -16.91 27.96
CA ARG A 412 -14.89 -17.81 27.78
C ARG A 412 -14.57 -19.21 27.21
N SER A 413 -13.29 -19.53 26.97
CA SER A 413 -12.80 -20.90 26.68
C SER A 413 -11.27 -20.90 26.54
N ALA A 414 -10.62 -22.00 26.91
CA ALA A 414 -9.22 -22.29 26.61
C ALA A 414 -8.98 -23.75 26.21
N ASP A 415 -10.00 -24.39 25.64
CA ASP A 415 -9.94 -25.72 25.04
C ASP A 415 -10.11 -25.61 23.51
N MET A 416 -9.58 -26.59 22.76
CA MET A 416 -9.65 -26.64 21.28
C MET A 416 -11.09 -26.62 20.71
N LEU A 417 -12.11 -26.78 21.56
CA LEU A 417 -13.52 -26.96 21.20
C LEU A 417 -14.43 -25.79 21.59
N GLY A 418 -13.92 -24.74 22.26
CA GLY A 418 -14.72 -23.56 22.60
C GLY A 418 -15.73 -23.77 23.73
N ARG A 419 -15.56 -24.77 24.61
CA ARG A 419 -16.53 -25.12 25.66
C ARG A 419 -15.99 -24.81 27.06
N GLY A 420 -16.59 -23.82 27.73
CA GLY A 420 -16.45 -23.63 29.20
C GLY A 420 -16.09 -22.21 29.65
N ARG A 421 -16.87 -21.64 30.56
CA ARG A 421 -16.73 -20.26 31.10
C ARG A 421 -15.70 -20.21 32.25
N THR A 422 -14.61 -19.43 32.17
CA THR A 422 -13.64 -19.20 33.28
C THR A 422 -12.97 -17.81 33.27
N THR A 423 -12.05 -17.47 34.19
CA THR A 423 -11.36 -16.16 34.30
C THR A 423 -9.83 -16.29 34.40
N SER A 424 -9.05 -15.30 33.96
CA SER A 424 -7.57 -15.26 34.02
C SER A 424 -7.06 -13.91 34.52
N GLN A 425 -5.94 -13.91 35.27
CA GLN A 425 -5.17 -12.71 35.66
C GLN A 425 -4.27 -12.24 34.52
#